data_AF-A0A251RL67-F1
#
_entry.id   AF-A0A251RL67-F1
#
_cell.length_a   1.000
_cell.length_b   1.000
_cell.length_c   1.000
_cell.angle_alpha   90.00
_cell.angle_beta   90.00
_cell.angle_gamma   90.00
#
_symmetry.space_group_name_H-M   'P 1'
#
loop_
_entity.id
_entity.type
_entity.pdbx_description
1 polymer ?
#
loop_
_entity_poly.entity_id
_entity_poly.type
_entity_poly.pdbx_seq_one_letter_code
_entity_poly.pdbx_strand_id
1 'polypeptide(L)'
;MGFFRHTGKKVEVTLEEEILRDVWFPATVVEDLGNNRFLVEYKELQRVSIDHLHIRPSAPQFTVTSFGLLEKVDAFYDFGWWSGVITKKLTDSRYVVYFKQTNKVKEFSHLELRPHVEWKDDGWFTTRQVSN
;
A
#
# COMPACT_ATOMS: atom_id res chain seq x y z
N MET A 1 -11.90 -14.71 3.74
CA MET A 1 -11.61 -15.44 2.47
C MET A 1 -12.54 -15.10 1.29
N GLY A 2 -13.84 -14.84 1.46
CA GLY A 2 -14.78 -14.69 0.33
C GLY A 2 -14.66 -13.40 -0.51
N PHE A 3 -14.02 -12.35 0.03
CA PHE A 3 -13.98 -11.03 -0.62
C PHE A 3 -13.33 -11.04 -2.01
N PHE A 4 -12.27 -11.84 -2.18
CA PHE A 4 -11.47 -11.85 -3.40
C PHE A 4 -12.06 -12.69 -4.54
N ARG A 5 -13.09 -13.49 -4.28
CA ARG A 5 -13.62 -14.49 -5.25
C ARG A 5 -14.41 -13.89 -6.41
N HIS A 6 -14.57 -12.57 -6.44
CA HIS A 6 -15.32 -11.87 -7.47
C HIS A 6 -14.38 -11.13 -8.40
N THR A 7 -14.45 -11.42 -9.69
CA THR A 7 -13.79 -10.65 -10.75
C THR A 7 -14.17 -9.17 -10.66
N GLY A 8 -13.19 -8.30 -10.92
CA GLY A 8 -13.35 -6.84 -10.88
C GLY A 8 -13.11 -6.21 -9.50
N LYS A 9 -12.91 -7.00 -8.44
CA LYS A 9 -12.58 -6.46 -7.11
C LYS A 9 -11.23 -5.74 -7.12
N LYS A 10 -11.23 -4.52 -6.57
CA LYS A 10 -10.00 -3.74 -6.35
C LYS A 10 -9.30 -4.24 -5.10
N VAL A 11 -8.02 -4.55 -5.28
CA VAL A 11 -7.16 -5.18 -4.28
C VAL A 11 -5.79 -4.50 -4.29
N GLU A 12 -5.00 -4.78 -3.27
CA GLU A 12 -3.58 -4.48 -3.25
C GLU A 12 -2.81 -5.79 -3.12
N VAL A 13 -1.72 -5.93 -3.86
CA VAL A 13 -0.88 -7.14 -3.84
C VAL A 13 0.57 -6.79 -3.57
N THR A 14 1.28 -7.70 -2.90
CA THR A 14 2.74 -7.63 -2.80
C THR A 14 3.37 -8.73 -3.65
N LEU A 15 4.59 -8.51 -4.11
CA LEU A 15 5.33 -9.46 -4.94
C LEU A 15 6.41 -10.14 -4.08
N GLU A 16 6.71 -11.40 -4.37
CA GLU A 16 7.64 -12.22 -3.56
C GLU A 16 9.12 -11.77 -3.66
N GLU A 17 9.42 -10.81 -4.54
CA GLU A 17 10.75 -10.20 -4.64
C GLU A 17 11.12 -9.49 -3.33
N GLU A 18 12.31 -9.77 -2.80
CA GLU A 18 12.71 -9.32 -1.45
C GLU A 18 12.69 -7.79 -1.29
N ILE A 19 12.98 -7.05 -2.36
CA ILE A 19 12.94 -5.58 -2.37
C ILE A 19 11.51 -5.02 -2.42
N LEU A 20 10.52 -5.84 -2.82
CA LEU A 20 9.11 -5.48 -2.99
C LEU A 20 8.20 -6.02 -1.88
N ARG A 21 8.76 -6.78 -0.94
CA ARG A 21 8.01 -7.50 0.11
C ARG A 21 7.17 -6.58 1.02
N ASP A 22 7.50 -5.28 1.06
CA ASP A 22 6.77 -4.24 1.82
C ASP A 22 6.09 -3.20 0.90
N VAL A 23 5.95 -3.51 -0.39
CA VAL A 23 5.30 -2.66 -1.38
C VAL A 23 3.96 -3.28 -1.77
N TRP A 24 2.93 -2.44 -1.76
CA TRP A 24 1.56 -2.83 -2.10
C TRP A 24 1.14 -2.19 -3.42
N PHE A 25 1.02 -3.00 -4.46
CA PHE A 25 0.62 -2.58 -5.80
C PHE A 25 -0.91 -2.64 -5.93
N PRO A 26 -1.58 -1.54 -6.32
CA PRO A 26 -2.98 -1.59 -6.69
C PRO A 26 -3.20 -2.55 -7.86
N ALA A 27 -4.18 -3.42 -7.72
CA ALA A 27 -4.51 -4.44 -8.71
C ALA A 27 -6.03 -4.69 -8.77
N THR A 28 -6.44 -5.45 -9.77
CA THR A 28 -7.83 -5.91 -9.93
C THR A 28 -7.85 -7.42 -10.04
N VAL A 29 -8.74 -8.10 -9.31
CA VAL A 29 -8.95 -9.54 -9.47
C VAL A 29 -9.52 -9.81 -10.86
N VAL A 30 -8.85 -10.67 -11.62
CA VAL A 30 -9.31 -11.17 -12.92
C VAL A 30 -10.05 -12.48 -12.73
N GLU A 31 -9.49 -13.40 -11.95
CA GLU A 31 -10.00 -14.77 -11.81
C GLU A 31 -9.64 -15.36 -10.43
N ASP A 32 -10.56 -16.15 -9.86
CA ASP A 32 -10.28 -17.06 -8.74
C ASP A 32 -9.74 -18.37 -9.31
N LEU A 33 -8.46 -18.66 -9.03
CA LEU A 33 -7.79 -19.86 -9.56
C LEU A 33 -8.01 -21.09 -8.67
N GLY A 34 -8.75 -20.94 -7.56
CA GLY A 34 -8.83 -21.96 -6.51
C GLY A 34 -7.53 -22.09 -5.71
N ASN A 35 -7.50 -23.03 -4.77
CA ASN A 35 -6.33 -23.31 -3.92
C ASN A 35 -5.74 -22.05 -3.24
N ASN A 36 -6.61 -21.11 -2.87
CA ASN A 36 -6.24 -19.82 -2.26
C ASN A 36 -5.33 -18.94 -3.14
N ARG A 37 -5.46 -19.03 -4.46
CA ARG A 37 -4.71 -18.20 -5.41
C ARG A 37 -5.66 -17.43 -6.31
N PHE A 38 -5.22 -16.23 -6.70
CA PHE A 38 -5.99 -15.32 -7.54
C PHE A 38 -5.13 -14.85 -8.70
N LEU A 39 -5.72 -14.79 -9.90
CA LEU A 39 -5.12 -14.05 -11.00
C LEU A 39 -5.49 -12.59 -10.84
N VAL A 40 -4.50 -11.73 -10.72
CA VAL A 40 -4.70 -10.29 -10.62
C VAL A 40 -4.03 -9.58 -11.79
N GLU A 41 -4.59 -8.44 -12.17
CA GLU A 41 -4.00 -7.52 -13.13
C GLU A 41 -3.53 -6.26 -12.40
N TYR A 42 -2.24 -5.95 -12.52
CA TYR A 42 -1.60 -4.75 -11.99
C TYR A 42 -0.85 -4.03 -13.12
N LYS A 43 -0.54 -2.74 -12.94
CA LYS A 43 0.24 -1.92 -13.90
C LYS A 43 -0.19 -2.11 -15.36
N GLU A 44 -1.43 -1.71 -15.66
CA GLU A 44 -1.98 -1.65 -17.03
C GLU A 44 -1.64 -2.89 -17.88
N LEU A 45 -2.16 -4.06 -17.47
CA LEU A 45 -2.15 -5.36 -18.18
C LEU A 45 -1.08 -6.39 -17.75
N GLN A 46 -0.29 -6.14 -16.71
CA GLN A 46 0.56 -7.21 -16.16
C GLN A 46 -0.27 -8.15 -15.28
N ARG A 47 -0.31 -9.43 -15.64
CA ARG A 47 -1.07 -10.45 -14.91
C ARG A 47 -0.17 -11.38 -14.13
N VAL A 48 -0.48 -11.59 -12.86
CA VAL A 48 0.28 -12.44 -11.96
C VAL A 48 -0.65 -13.29 -11.10
N SER A 49 -0.21 -14.52 -10.82
CA SER A 49 -0.88 -15.41 -9.87
C SER A 49 -0.36 -15.10 -8.47
N ILE A 50 -1.24 -14.65 -7.58
CA ILE A 50 -0.91 -14.22 -6.22
C ILE A 50 -1.57 -15.16 -5.21
N ASP A 51 -0.81 -15.54 -4.20
CA ASP A 51 -1.31 -16.31 -3.07
C ASP A 51 -2.15 -15.43 -2.12
N HIS A 52 -3.15 -16.01 -1.45
CA HIS A 52 -4.00 -15.30 -0.49
C HIS A 52 -3.24 -14.55 0.62
N LEU A 53 -2.00 -14.96 0.93
CA LEU A 53 -1.14 -14.28 1.91
C LEU A 53 -0.54 -12.97 1.38
N HIS A 54 -0.52 -12.77 0.07
CA HIS A 54 0.10 -11.63 -0.62
C HIS A 54 -0.92 -10.70 -1.28
N ILE A 55 -2.20 -10.81 -0.89
CA ILE A 55 -3.31 -9.99 -1.38
C ILE A 55 -4.15 -9.47 -0.21
N ARG A 56 -4.54 -8.21 -0.31
CA ARG A 56 -5.48 -7.57 0.62
C ARG A 56 -6.51 -6.74 -0.17
N PRO A 57 -7.65 -6.36 0.43
CA PRO A 57 -8.55 -5.41 -0.21
C PRO A 57 -7.81 -4.11 -0.56
N SER A 58 -8.37 -3.26 -1.42
CA SER A 58 -7.86 -1.89 -1.52
C SER A 58 -8.11 -1.15 -0.20
N ALA A 59 -7.12 -0.37 0.25
CA ALA A 59 -7.30 0.42 1.46
C ALA A 59 -8.46 1.43 1.28
N PRO A 60 -9.21 1.75 2.36
CA PRO A 60 -10.23 2.78 2.30
C PRO A 60 -9.59 4.14 2.00
N GLN A 61 -10.41 5.10 1.58
CA GLN A 61 -9.94 6.48 1.47
C GLN A 61 -9.74 7.07 2.87
N PHE A 62 -8.57 7.67 3.10
CA PHE A 62 -8.26 8.32 4.36
C PHE A 62 -8.38 9.84 4.21
N THR A 63 -9.15 10.47 5.08
CA THR A 63 -9.20 11.93 5.20
C THR A 63 -8.15 12.38 6.21
N VAL A 64 -7.00 12.82 5.69
CA VAL A 64 -5.90 13.37 6.50
C VAL A 64 -5.68 14.82 6.09
N THR A 65 -5.58 15.71 7.06
CA THR A 65 -5.38 17.15 6.80
C THR A 65 -3.90 17.52 6.70
N SER A 66 -3.03 16.81 7.43
CA SER A 66 -1.57 16.94 7.34
C SER A 66 -0.90 15.74 8.00
N PHE A 67 0.39 15.54 7.70
CA PHE A 67 1.22 14.54 8.37
C PHE A 67 2.26 15.18 9.30
N GLY A 68 2.63 14.46 10.34
CA GLY A 68 3.64 14.82 11.33
C GLY A 68 5.06 14.46 10.92
N LEU A 69 6.04 15.07 11.59
CA LEU A 69 7.43 14.63 11.51
C LEU A 69 7.55 13.25 12.19
N LEU A 70 8.37 12.36 11.63
CA LEU A 70 8.54 10.97 12.06
C LEU A 70 7.28 10.10 11.95
N GLU A 71 6.20 10.61 11.35
CA GLU A 71 5.01 9.81 11.08
C GLU A 71 5.31 8.76 10.01
N LYS A 72 4.85 7.54 10.26
CA LYS A 72 4.92 6.43 9.30
C LYS A 72 3.78 6.58 8.29
N VAL A 73 4.12 6.60 7.01
CA VAL A 73 3.20 6.79 5.89
C VAL A 73 3.44 5.74 4.82
N ASP A 74 2.42 5.50 3.97
CA ASP A 74 2.65 4.85 2.68
C ASP A 74 2.72 5.95 1.61
N ALA A 75 3.78 5.93 0.80
CA ALA A 75 3.97 6.85 -0.31
C ALA A 75 3.75 6.13 -1.65
N PHE A 76 2.97 6.74 -2.54
CA PHE A 76 2.70 6.19 -3.86
C PHE A 76 3.80 6.58 -4.84
N TYR A 77 4.60 5.61 -5.29
CA TYR A 77 5.53 5.77 -6.41
C TYR A 77 5.85 4.43 -7.07
N ASP A 78 6.31 4.47 -8.32
CA ASP A 78 6.59 3.29 -9.13
C ASP A 78 5.42 2.28 -9.10
N PHE A 79 4.19 2.81 -9.20
CA PHE A 79 2.93 2.06 -9.24
C PHE A 79 2.57 1.32 -7.93
N GLY A 80 3.26 1.57 -6.82
CA GLY A 80 3.02 0.91 -5.54
C GLY A 80 2.98 1.88 -4.36
N TRP A 81 2.41 1.40 -3.26
CA TRP A 81 2.45 2.03 -1.95
C TRP A 81 3.65 1.51 -1.17
N TRP A 82 4.58 2.41 -0.86
CA TRP A 82 5.81 2.11 -0.14
C TRP A 82 5.79 2.65 1.27
N SER A 83 6.01 1.79 2.27
CA SER A 83 6.12 2.21 3.66
C SER A 83 7.38 3.06 3.89
N GLY A 84 7.20 4.26 4.44
CA GLY A 84 8.28 5.18 4.77
C GLY A 84 7.97 6.03 6.00
N VAL A 85 8.92 6.90 6.35
CA VAL A 85 8.81 7.82 7.49
C VAL A 85 9.07 9.24 7.03
N ILE A 86 8.23 10.18 7.48
CA ILE A 86 8.43 11.60 7.18
C ILE A 86 9.64 12.13 7.95
N THR A 87 10.61 12.66 7.22
CA THR A 87 11.85 13.22 7.77
C THR A 87 11.94 14.73 7.65
N LYS A 88 11.14 15.35 6.77
CA LYS A 88 11.00 16.81 6.67
C LYS A 88 9.59 17.18 6.21
N LYS A 89 9.10 18.33 6.68
CA LYS A 89 7.90 19.00 6.18
C LYS A 89 8.33 20.22 5.36
N LEU A 90 7.74 20.38 4.18
CA LEU A 90 8.03 21.48 3.26
C LEU A 90 6.78 22.39 3.14
N THR A 91 6.91 23.47 2.38
CA THR A 91 5.75 24.31 2.01
C THR A 91 4.80 23.56 1.06
N ASP A 92 3.59 24.10 0.90
CA ASP A 92 2.62 23.62 -0.10
C ASP A 92 2.19 22.17 0.10
N SER A 93 2.11 21.73 1.36
CA SER A 93 1.71 20.37 1.74
C SER A 93 2.59 19.28 1.12
N ARG A 94 3.91 19.53 1.04
CA ARG A 94 4.91 18.56 0.58
C ARG A 94 5.72 18.02 1.75
N TYR A 95 6.21 16.79 1.59
CA TYR A 95 6.91 16.04 2.64
C TYR A 95 8.09 15.29 2.03
N VAL A 96 9.16 15.15 2.83
CA VAL A 96 10.30 14.30 2.48
C VAL A 96 10.17 12.99 3.24
N VAL A 97 10.09 11.88 2.52
CA VAL A 97 9.91 10.53 3.07
C VAL A 97 11.18 9.72 2.90
N TYR A 98 11.61 9.06 3.97
CA TYR A 98 12.70 8.10 3.98
C TYR A 98 12.17 6.67 3.92
N PHE A 99 12.72 5.86 3.02
CA PHE A 99 12.39 4.45 2.84
C PHE A 99 13.53 3.58 3.35
N LYS A 100 13.32 2.96 4.51
CA LYS A 100 14.33 2.11 5.16
C LYS A 100 14.81 0.97 4.26
N GLN A 101 13.89 0.32 3.54
CA GLN A 101 14.19 -0.86 2.71
C GLN A 101 15.16 -0.57 1.57
N THR A 102 15.09 0.63 0.97
CA THR A 102 15.93 1.01 -0.17
C THR A 102 17.00 2.04 0.19
N ASN A 103 17.01 2.50 1.45
CA ASN A 103 17.81 3.63 1.93
C ASN A 103 17.67 4.91 1.07
N LYS A 104 16.48 5.12 0.48
CA LYS A 104 16.18 6.28 -0.38
C LYS A 104 15.41 7.35 0.38
N VAL A 105 15.58 8.59 -0.06
CA VAL A 105 14.80 9.74 0.37
C VAL A 105 14.15 10.37 -0.86
N LYS A 106 12.84 10.64 -0.81
CA LYS A 106 12.11 11.29 -1.91
C LYS A 106 11.11 12.30 -1.37
N GLU A 107 10.79 13.28 -2.19
CA GLU A 107 9.76 14.29 -1.90
C GLU A 107 8.42 13.85 -2.49
N PHE A 108 7.34 14.10 -1.76
CA PHE A 108 5.97 13.79 -2.15
C PHE A 108 5.04 14.94 -1.81
N SER A 109 4.03 15.12 -2.65
CA SER A 109 2.85 15.91 -2.30
C SER A 109 1.98 15.15 -1.31
N HIS A 110 1.12 15.87 -0.59
CA HIS A 110 0.14 15.28 0.31
C HIS A 110 -0.77 14.24 -0.36
N LEU A 111 -1.09 14.42 -1.65
CA LEU A 111 -1.98 13.53 -2.41
C LEU A 111 -1.33 12.18 -2.76
N GLU A 112 -0.01 12.11 -2.74
CA GLU A 112 0.76 10.89 -2.99
C GLU A 112 1.02 10.11 -1.69
N LEU A 113 0.52 10.60 -0.55
CA LEU A 113 0.71 9.98 0.75
C LEU A 113 -0.62 9.52 1.34
N ARG A 114 -0.56 8.42 2.09
CA ARG A 114 -1.64 8.00 3.00
C ARG A 114 -1.05 7.57 4.34
N PRO A 115 -1.85 7.52 5.42
CA PRO A 115 -1.43 6.85 6.64
C PRO A 115 -0.92 5.45 6.34
N HIS A 116 0.16 5.05 7.00
CA HIS A 116 0.60 3.68 6.91
C HIS A 116 -0.50 2.75 7.44
N VAL A 117 -0.84 1.74 6.62
CA VAL A 117 -1.95 0.83 6.90
C VAL A 117 -1.55 -0.64 6.80
N GLU A 118 -2.06 -1.40 7.75
CA GLU A 118 -1.89 -2.85 7.82
C GLU A 118 -3.26 -3.52 7.70
N TRP A 119 -3.30 -4.64 6.98
CA TRP A 119 -4.47 -5.51 6.90
C TRP A 119 -4.22 -6.74 7.76
N LYS A 120 -5.00 -6.91 8.81
CA LYS A 120 -4.88 -8.00 9.80
C LYS A 120 -6.28 -8.43 10.22
N ASP A 121 -6.51 -9.73 10.44
CA ASP A 121 -7.78 -10.26 10.97
C ASP A 121 -9.04 -9.68 10.29
N ASP A 122 -9.00 -9.59 8.95
CA ASP A 122 -10.05 -9.01 8.11
C ASP A 122 -10.41 -7.52 8.40
N GLY A 123 -9.47 -6.76 8.98
CA GLY A 123 -9.61 -5.34 9.29
C GLY A 123 -8.41 -4.47 8.88
N TRP A 124 -8.67 -3.17 8.66
CA TRP A 124 -7.65 -2.16 8.41
C TRP A 124 -7.21 -1.48 9.70
N PHE A 125 -5.90 -1.42 9.93
CA PHE A 125 -5.29 -0.75 11.06
C PHE A 125 -4.37 0.36 10.57
N THR A 126 -4.44 1.53 11.19
CA THR A 126 -3.53 2.65 10.91
C THR A 126 -2.61 2.85 12.10
N THR A 127 -1.34 3.19 11.86
CA THR A 127 -0.38 3.49 12.94
C THR A 127 -0.51 4.91 13.47
N ARG A 128 -1.68 5.57 13.35
CA ARG A 128 -1.93 6.82 14.09
C ARG A 128 -1.82 6.47 15.57
N GLN A 129 -0.67 6.81 16.13
CA GLN A 129 -0.34 6.62 17.54
C GLN A 129 -1.53 7.05 18.38
N VAL A 130 -1.99 6.14 19.24
CA VAL A 130 -2.81 6.51 20.39
C VAL A 130 -1.99 7.54 21.15
N SER A 131 -2.46 8.78 21.19
CA SER A 131 -1.91 9.79 22.09
C SER A 131 -2.06 9.27 23.52
N ASN A 132 -0.94 8.92 24.15
CA ASN A 132 -0.82 8.87 25.60
C ASN A 132 -0.26 10.21 26.09
#